data_AF-A0A6N0HUF2-F1
#
_entry.id   AF-A0A6N0HUF2-F1
#
_cell.length_a   1.000
_cell.length_b   1.000
_cell.length_c   1.000
_cell.angle_alpha   90.00
_cell.angle_beta   90.00
_cell.angle_gamma   90.00
#
_symmetry.space_group_name_H-M   'P 1'
#
loop_
_entity.id
_entity.type
_entity.pdbx_description
1 polymer ?
#
loop_
_entity_poly.entity_id
_entity_poly.type
_entity_poly.pdbx_seq_one_letter_code
_entity_poly.pdbx_strand_id
1 'polypeptide(L)'
;MTETEAEMELRVWKELAVSKQVLMLAATEALKLDKDCTPEELKVALDAAIKRSADADVNISNAQEEARLSVAAVEQVLSKTKKTLESVEAELAETKAKQEKLELQLGTDRTNHAQQMQKIKDSLAEKERAIKTISTTLSDTPENVVKKLKTLKKQKMDEADARKKADAALATLRKEKKQLEQEKKEIEQELKELKDAQEKPEEEAAA
;
A
#
# COMPACT_ATOMS: atom_id res chain seq x y z
N MET A 1 67.88 104.50 -12.46
CA MET A 1 67.58 103.53 -11.40
C MET A 1 67.98 104.17 -10.09
N THR A 2 66.99 104.49 -9.26
CA THR A 2 67.24 105.06 -7.93
C THR A 2 67.69 103.94 -6.99
N GLU A 3 68.54 104.23 -6.02
CA GLU A 3 69.10 103.27 -5.05
C GLU A 3 68.01 102.40 -4.38
N THR A 4 66.82 102.96 -4.20
CA THR A 4 65.60 102.31 -3.70
C THR A 4 65.04 101.18 -4.58
N GLU A 5 65.23 101.28 -5.90
CA GLU A 5 64.77 100.29 -6.89
C GLU A 5 65.68 99.05 -6.86
N ALA A 6 67.01 99.26 -6.77
CA ALA A 6 67.99 98.19 -6.63
C ALA A 6 67.84 97.41 -5.31
N GLU A 7 67.52 98.08 -4.20
CA GLU A 7 67.23 97.43 -2.91
C GLU A 7 65.95 96.58 -2.96
N MET A 8 64.92 97.07 -3.66
CA MET A 8 63.67 96.34 -3.85
C MET A 8 63.89 95.07 -4.68
N GLU A 9 64.60 95.17 -5.81
CA GLU A 9 64.97 94.02 -6.64
C GLU A 9 65.75 92.98 -5.83
N LEU A 10 66.72 93.42 -5.03
CA LEU A 10 67.54 92.52 -4.22
C LEU A 10 66.71 91.80 -3.14
N ARG A 11 65.68 92.44 -2.58
CA ARG A 11 64.72 91.79 -1.67
C ARG A 11 63.91 90.71 -2.40
N VAL A 12 63.39 91.02 -3.59
CA VAL A 12 62.64 90.06 -4.42
C VAL A 12 63.49 88.85 -4.77
N TRP A 13 64.75 89.05 -5.17
CA TRP A 13 65.67 87.94 -5.47
C TRP A 13 65.95 87.06 -4.24
N LYS A 14 66.10 87.66 -3.05
CA LYS A 14 66.28 86.92 -1.79
C LYS A 14 65.06 86.08 -1.44
N GLU A 15 63.86 86.66 -1.52
CA GLU A 15 62.61 85.94 -1.24
C GLU A 15 62.39 84.80 -2.23
N LEU A 16 62.66 85.03 -3.53
CA LEU A 16 62.60 84.00 -4.56
C LEU A 16 63.59 82.85 -4.29
N ALA A 17 64.82 83.19 -3.90
CA ALA A 17 65.83 82.19 -3.57
C ALA A 17 65.44 81.34 -2.35
N VAL A 18 64.93 81.97 -1.29
CA VAL A 18 64.45 81.26 -0.08
C VAL A 18 63.26 80.36 -0.44
N SER A 19 62.29 80.87 -1.19
CA SER A 19 61.13 80.09 -1.65
C SER A 19 61.54 78.87 -2.47
N LYS A 20 62.49 79.04 -3.41
CA LYS A 20 63.05 77.95 -4.20
C LYS A 20 63.75 76.91 -3.31
N GLN A 21 64.53 77.33 -2.32
CA GLN A 21 65.21 76.42 -1.40
C GLN A 21 64.22 75.61 -0.56
N VAL A 22 63.18 76.26 -0.03
CA VAL A 22 62.10 75.58 0.72
C VAL A 22 61.38 74.56 -0.17
N LEU A 23 61.05 74.93 -1.41
CA LEU A 23 60.41 74.02 -2.36
C LEU A 23 61.28 72.81 -2.69
N MET A 24 62.58 73.02 -2.95
CA MET A 24 63.52 71.93 -3.21
C MET A 24 63.62 70.99 -2.01
N LEU A 25 63.79 71.51 -0.80
CA LEU A 25 63.87 70.71 0.42
C LEU A 25 62.60 69.89 0.65
N ALA A 26 61.41 70.49 0.47
CA ALA A 26 60.14 69.79 0.63
C ALA A 26 59.96 68.67 -0.41
N ALA A 27 60.35 68.90 -1.67
CA ALA A 27 60.29 67.91 -2.72
C ALA A 27 61.28 66.75 -2.46
N THR A 28 62.51 67.07 -2.05
CA THR A 28 63.53 66.11 -1.63
C THR A 28 63.05 65.24 -0.47
N GLU A 29 62.44 65.85 0.56
CA GLU A 29 61.88 65.13 1.70
C GLU A 29 60.70 64.22 1.31
N ALA A 30 59.77 64.72 0.49
CA ALA A 30 58.61 63.95 0.01
C ALA A 30 59.02 62.75 -0.85
N LEU A 31 60.04 62.90 -1.69
CA LEU A 31 60.60 61.83 -2.51
C LEU A 31 61.62 60.97 -1.76
N LYS A 32 61.93 61.31 -0.49
CA LYS A 32 62.92 60.64 0.35
C LYS A 32 64.32 60.58 -0.28
N LEU A 33 64.71 61.65 -0.95
CA LEU A 33 66.04 61.85 -1.52
C LEU A 33 67.01 62.44 -0.49
N ASP A 34 68.30 62.36 -0.79
CA ASP A 34 69.34 63.00 0.04
C ASP A 34 69.19 64.53 0.04
N LYS A 35 69.48 65.18 1.17
CA LYS A 35 69.38 66.64 1.33
C LYS A 35 70.32 67.41 0.41
N ASP A 36 71.42 66.78 -0.01
CA ASP A 36 72.40 67.35 -0.94
C ASP A 36 72.16 66.90 -2.39
N CYS A 37 70.97 66.39 -2.73
CA CYS A 37 70.66 65.95 -4.07
C CYS A 37 70.80 67.07 -5.10
N THR A 38 71.32 66.72 -6.28
CA THR A 38 71.43 67.65 -7.39
C THR A 38 70.06 67.97 -7.99
N PRO A 39 69.89 69.14 -8.65
CA PRO A 39 68.65 69.47 -9.34
C PRO A 39 68.23 68.43 -10.39
N GLU A 40 69.19 67.74 -11.01
CA GLU A 40 68.92 66.69 -12.01
C GLU A 40 68.41 65.41 -11.35
N GLU A 41 68.98 64.99 -10.22
CA GLU A 41 68.48 63.85 -9.44
C GLU A 41 67.06 64.08 -8.94
N LEU A 42 66.78 65.30 -8.46
CA LEU A 42 65.43 65.69 -8.04
C LEU A 42 64.43 65.62 -9.20
N LYS A 43 64.82 66.11 -10.38
CA LYS A 43 63.99 66.05 -11.59
C LYS A 43 63.71 64.61 -12.03
N VAL A 44 64.75 63.77 -12.10
CA VAL A 44 64.60 62.35 -12.47
C VAL A 44 63.68 61.61 -11.49
N ALA A 45 63.82 61.86 -10.19
CA ALA A 45 62.97 61.26 -9.17
C ALA A 45 61.51 61.74 -9.27
N LEU A 46 61.29 63.03 -9.56
CA LEU A 46 59.95 63.58 -9.76
C LEU A 46 59.29 63.00 -11.01
N ASP A 47 60.02 62.91 -12.13
CA ASP A 47 59.54 62.28 -13.37
C ASP A 47 59.20 60.80 -13.14
N ALA A 48 60.04 60.07 -12.38
CA ALA A 48 59.78 58.69 -12.01
C ALA A 48 58.55 58.55 -11.10
N ALA A 49 58.34 59.47 -10.17
CA ALA A 49 57.17 59.47 -9.29
C ALA A 49 55.88 59.76 -10.06
N ILE A 50 55.89 60.75 -10.96
CA ILE A 50 54.75 61.08 -11.85
C ILE A 50 54.42 59.90 -12.75
N LYS A 51 55.43 59.24 -13.33
CA LYS A 51 55.21 58.06 -14.15
C LYS A 51 54.62 56.91 -13.33
N ARG A 52 55.15 56.67 -12.12
CA ARG A 52 54.63 55.64 -11.23
C ARG A 52 53.19 55.90 -10.82
N SER A 53 52.80 57.14 -10.55
CA SER A 53 51.40 57.46 -10.22
C SER A 53 50.49 57.23 -11.43
N ALA A 54 50.91 57.64 -12.63
CA ALA A 54 50.13 57.39 -13.85
C ALA A 54 49.97 55.88 -14.13
N ASP A 55 51.05 55.10 -14.00
CA ASP A 55 51.02 53.65 -14.16
C ASP A 55 50.13 52.99 -13.09
N ALA A 56 50.17 53.49 -11.84
CA ALA A 56 49.32 53.01 -10.76
C ALA A 56 47.83 53.29 -11.01
N ASP A 57 47.49 54.49 -11.50
CA ASP A 57 46.11 54.84 -11.83
C ASP A 57 45.55 53.94 -12.95
N VAL A 58 46.34 53.67 -13.98
CA VAL A 58 45.97 52.73 -15.06
C VAL A 58 45.79 51.32 -14.49
N ASN A 59 46.70 50.84 -13.65
CA ASN A 59 46.61 49.51 -13.05
C ASN A 59 45.40 49.37 -12.12
N ILE A 60 45.10 50.40 -11.32
CA ILE A 60 43.91 50.42 -10.45
C ILE A 60 42.64 50.41 -11.30
N SER A 61 42.58 51.22 -12.35
CA SER A 61 41.42 51.24 -13.26
C SER A 61 41.20 49.88 -13.91
N ASN A 62 42.27 49.23 -14.40
CA ASN A 62 42.18 47.90 -15.01
C ASN A 62 41.73 46.84 -13.99
N ALA A 63 42.33 46.84 -12.79
CA ALA A 63 41.96 45.90 -11.74
C ALA A 63 40.51 46.09 -11.26
N GLN A 64 40.02 47.33 -11.19
CA GLN A 64 38.63 47.63 -10.86
C GLN A 64 37.67 47.11 -11.92
N GLU A 65 38.00 47.27 -13.21
CA GLU A 65 37.16 46.77 -14.29
C GLU A 65 37.15 45.24 -14.33
N GLU A 66 38.31 44.59 -14.16
CA GLU A 66 38.40 43.13 -14.06
C GLU A 66 37.60 42.58 -12.87
N ALA A 67 37.72 43.22 -11.70
CA ALA A 67 36.95 42.86 -10.51
C ALA A 67 35.45 43.03 -10.75
N ARG A 68 35.02 44.14 -11.39
CA ARG A 68 33.62 44.38 -11.73
C ARG A 68 33.06 43.31 -12.65
N LEU A 69 33.79 42.94 -13.70
CA LEU A 69 33.40 41.88 -14.63
C LEU A 69 33.34 40.51 -13.94
N SER A 70 34.31 40.21 -13.07
CA SER A 70 34.33 38.97 -12.30
C SER A 70 33.13 38.85 -11.35
N VAL A 71 32.82 39.93 -10.62
CA VAL A 71 31.65 39.98 -9.72
C VAL A 71 30.36 39.78 -10.52
N ALA A 72 30.20 40.48 -11.65
CA ALA A 72 29.01 40.33 -12.50
C ALA A 72 28.85 38.89 -13.02
N ALA A 73 29.95 38.23 -13.40
CA ALA A 73 29.93 36.84 -13.84
C ALA A 73 29.51 35.89 -12.69
N VAL A 74 30.06 36.08 -11.48
CA VAL A 74 29.70 35.28 -10.30
C VAL A 74 28.25 35.48 -9.91
N GLU A 75 27.74 36.72 -9.92
CA GLU A 75 26.33 37.03 -9.63
C GLU A 75 25.38 36.35 -10.64
N GLN A 76 25.76 36.34 -11.92
CA GLN A 76 24.97 35.67 -12.95
C GLN A 76 24.92 34.15 -12.72
N VAL A 77 26.05 33.53 -12.38
CA VAL A 77 26.11 32.10 -12.07
C VAL A 77 25.30 31.81 -10.81
N LEU A 78 25.46 32.60 -9.75
CA LEU A 78 24.73 32.44 -8.49
C LEU A 78 23.21 32.51 -8.70
N SER A 79 22.74 33.46 -9.51
CA SER A 79 21.32 33.59 -9.86
C SER A 79 20.79 32.36 -10.61
N LYS A 80 21.55 31.84 -11.57
CA LYS A 80 21.19 30.60 -12.29
C LYS A 80 21.15 29.40 -11.35
N THR A 81 22.20 29.21 -10.54
CA THR A 81 22.29 28.11 -9.59
C THR A 81 21.17 28.15 -8.57
N LYS A 82 20.79 29.34 -8.07
CA LYS A 82 19.67 29.48 -7.13
C LYS A 82 18.34 29.02 -7.75
N LYS A 83 18.06 29.43 -9.00
CA LYS A 83 16.84 28.98 -9.71
C LYS A 83 16.85 27.47 -9.95
N THR A 84 18.01 26.91 -10.33
CA THR A 84 18.16 25.46 -10.48
C THR A 84 17.95 24.72 -9.16
N LEU A 85 18.50 25.25 -8.06
CA LEU A 85 18.33 24.67 -6.72
C LEU A 85 16.85 24.66 -6.32
N GLU A 86 16.14 25.78 -6.47
CA GLU A 86 14.70 25.88 -6.19
C GLU A 86 13.89 24.85 -6.99
N SER A 87 14.21 24.65 -8.27
CA SER A 87 13.57 23.65 -9.12
C SER A 87 13.85 22.21 -8.66
N VAL A 88 15.11 21.91 -8.33
CA VAL A 88 15.52 20.58 -7.88
C VAL A 88 14.91 20.25 -6.51
N GLU A 89 14.82 21.22 -5.61
CA GLU A 89 14.15 21.06 -4.32
C GLU A 89 12.65 20.78 -4.48
N ALA A 90 11.99 21.44 -5.42
CA ALA A 90 10.59 21.18 -5.74
C ALA A 90 10.38 19.76 -6.31
N GLU A 91 11.22 19.32 -7.26
CA GLU A 91 11.17 17.96 -7.81
C GLU A 91 11.47 16.88 -6.76
N LEU A 92 12.39 17.16 -5.83
CA LEU A 92 12.71 16.28 -4.73
C LEU A 92 11.54 16.14 -3.76
N ALA A 93 10.86 17.25 -3.43
CA ALA A 93 9.67 17.22 -2.59
C ALA A 93 8.53 16.42 -3.25
N GLU A 94 8.30 16.62 -4.56
CA GLU A 94 7.29 15.89 -5.31
C GLU A 94 7.60 14.38 -5.38
N THR A 95 8.86 14.03 -5.66
CA THR A 95 9.30 12.64 -5.70
C THR A 95 9.14 11.95 -4.34
N LYS A 96 9.50 12.61 -3.24
CA LYS A 96 9.29 12.09 -1.89
C LYS A 96 7.80 11.85 -1.59
N ALA A 97 6.94 12.80 -1.91
CA ALA A 97 5.49 12.64 -1.71
C ALA A 97 4.91 11.47 -2.54
N LYS A 98 5.40 11.27 -3.77
CA LYS A 98 5.04 10.11 -4.60
C LYS A 98 5.53 8.80 -4.00
N GLN A 99 6.76 8.77 -3.48
CA GLN A 99 7.32 7.59 -2.84
C GLN A 99 6.50 7.19 -1.61
N GLU A 100 6.21 8.12 -0.70
CA GLU A 100 5.40 7.86 0.50
C GLU A 100 4.00 7.32 0.14
N LYS A 101 3.37 7.90 -0.90
CA LYS A 101 2.08 7.42 -1.40
C LYS A 101 2.16 5.99 -1.94
N LEU A 102 3.20 5.67 -2.72
CA LEU A 102 3.39 4.32 -3.27
C LEU A 102 3.66 3.30 -2.16
N GLU A 103 4.45 3.65 -1.14
CA GLU A 103 4.70 2.78 0.01
C GLU A 103 3.41 2.46 0.77
N LEU A 104 2.56 3.47 1.01
CA LEU A 104 1.27 3.29 1.65
C LEU A 104 0.30 2.44 0.82
N GLN A 105 0.28 2.63 -0.51
CA GLN A 105 -0.49 1.81 -1.44
C GLN A 105 0.00 0.35 -1.42
N LEU A 106 1.31 0.11 -1.50
CA LEU A 106 1.88 -1.24 -1.43
C LEU A 106 1.58 -1.94 -0.09
N GLY A 107 1.62 -1.21 1.03
CA GLY A 107 1.23 -1.76 2.34
C GLY A 107 -0.24 -2.17 2.39
N THR A 108 -1.12 -1.34 1.80
CA THR A 108 -2.55 -1.61 1.69
C THR A 108 -2.81 -2.81 0.78
N ASP A 109 -2.18 -2.86 -0.40
CA ASP A 109 -2.35 -3.94 -1.37
C ASP A 109 -1.86 -5.28 -0.81
N ARG A 110 -0.71 -5.30 -0.12
CA ARG A 110 -0.22 -6.50 0.58
C ARG A 110 -1.22 -7.00 1.60
N THR A 111 -1.80 -6.11 2.39
CA THR A 111 -2.81 -6.46 3.40
C THR A 111 -4.08 -7.01 2.74
N ASN A 112 -4.56 -6.34 1.69
CA ASN A 112 -5.73 -6.77 0.92
C ASN A 112 -5.50 -8.14 0.26
N HIS A 113 -4.35 -8.36 -0.36
CA HIS A 113 -3.99 -9.64 -0.96
C HIS A 113 -3.88 -10.74 0.09
N ALA A 114 -3.29 -10.48 1.26
CA ALA A 114 -3.23 -11.44 2.35
C ALA A 114 -4.65 -11.85 2.82
N GLN A 115 -5.56 -10.89 2.98
CA GLN A 115 -6.95 -11.15 3.36
C GLN A 115 -7.71 -11.93 2.27
N GLN A 116 -7.55 -11.56 0.99
CA GLN A 116 -8.17 -12.29 -0.13
C GLN A 116 -7.65 -13.73 -0.20
N MET A 117 -6.33 -13.92 -0.05
CA MET A 117 -5.71 -15.24 -0.05
C MET A 117 -6.23 -16.10 1.11
N GLN A 118 -6.41 -15.51 2.30
CA GLN A 118 -7.00 -16.22 3.43
C GLN A 118 -8.44 -16.65 3.14
N LYS A 119 -9.28 -15.75 2.59
CA LYS A 119 -10.66 -16.08 2.19
C LYS A 119 -10.71 -17.22 1.16
N ILE A 120 -9.81 -17.21 0.18
CA ILE A 120 -9.71 -18.29 -0.81
C ILE A 120 -9.33 -19.61 -0.14
N LYS A 121 -8.34 -19.61 0.77
CA LYS A 121 -7.94 -20.80 1.53
C LYS A 121 -9.09 -21.35 2.37
N ASP A 122 -9.82 -20.47 3.06
CA ASP A 122 -10.96 -20.86 3.90
C ASP A 122 -12.08 -21.46 3.05
N SER A 123 -12.39 -20.84 1.91
CA SER A 123 -13.39 -21.37 0.95
C SER A 123 -12.95 -22.71 0.37
N LEU A 124 -11.67 -22.87 0.01
CA LEU A 124 -11.15 -24.14 -0.49
C LEU A 124 -11.25 -25.24 0.56
N ALA A 125 -10.88 -24.96 1.81
CA ALA A 125 -11.01 -25.90 2.92
C ALA A 125 -12.47 -26.32 3.17
N GLU A 126 -13.41 -25.37 3.06
CA GLU A 126 -14.85 -25.65 3.15
C GLU A 126 -15.30 -26.56 1.99
N LYS A 127 -14.90 -26.26 0.75
CA LYS A 127 -15.22 -27.08 -0.43
C LYS A 127 -14.63 -28.48 -0.33
N GLU A 128 -13.40 -28.64 0.16
CA GLU A 128 -12.79 -29.94 0.40
C GLU A 128 -13.55 -30.75 1.46
N ARG A 129 -13.98 -30.12 2.56
CA ARG A 129 -14.83 -30.77 3.58
C ARG A 129 -16.18 -31.17 3.00
N ALA A 130 -16.79 -30.30 2.18
CA ALA A 130 -18.04 -30.59 1.51
C ALA A 130 -17.89 -31.76 0.53
N ILE A 131 -16.82 -31.80 -0.27
CA ILE A 131 -16.52 -32.91 -1.18
C ILE A 131 -16.29 -34.21 -0.40
N LYS A 132 -15.53 -34.18 0.70
CA LYS A 132 -15.35 -35.36 1.56
C LYS A 132 -16.68 -35.86 2.10
N THR A 133 -17.52 -34.95 2.60
CA THR A 133 -18.86 -35.28 3.10
C THR A 133 -19.72 -35.88 1.99
N ILE A 134 -19.83 -35.21 0.85
CA ILE A 134 -20.56 -35.70 -0.34
C ILE A 134 -20.03 -37.07 -0.76
N SER A 135 -18.70 -37.25 -0.81
CA SER A 135 -18.08 -38.53 -1.14
C SER A 135 -18.45 -39.60 -0.13
N THR A 136 -18.46 -39.31 1.18
CA THR A 136 -18.89 -40.28 2.20
C THR A 136 -20.39 -40.60 2.14
N THR A 137 -21.23 -39.61 1.83
CA THR A 137 -22.70 -39.78 1.78
C THR A 137 -23.14 -40.48 0.49
N LEU A 138 -22.53 -40.13 -0.64
CA LEU A 138 -22.75 -40.80 -1.93
C LEU A 138 -22.05 -42.16 -2.00
N SER A 139 -20.97 -42.35 -1.25
CA SER A 139 -20.45 -43.68 -0.93
C SER A 139 -21.37 -44.37 0.07
N ASP A 140 -22.60 -44.63 -0.33
CA ASP A 140 -23.15 -45.96 -0.06
C ASP A 140 -22.14 -46.92 -0.70
N THR A 141 -21.16 -47.38 0.09
CA THR A 141 -20.18 -48.38 -0.37
C THR A 141 -20.93 -49.54 -1.03
N PRO A 142 -20.34 -50.23 -2.02
CA PRO A 142 -20.92 -51.46 -2.54
C PRO A 142 -21.39 -52.38 -1.40
N GLU A 143 -20.64 -52.45 -0.29
CA GLU A 143 -21.09 -53.07 0.96
C GLU A 143 -22.43 -52.55 1.51
N ASN A 144 -22.64 -51.24 1.63
CA ASN A 144 -23.88 -50.67 2.17
C ASN A 144 -25.06 -50.87 1.23
N VAL A 145 -24.87 -50.73 -0.08
CA VAL A 145 -25.91 -51.07 -1.08
C VAL A 145 -26.26 -52.56 -0.98
N VAL A 146 -25.27 -53.43 -0.91
CA VAL A 146 -25.46 -54.88 -0.76
C VAL A 146 -26.13 -55.22 0.58
N LYS A 147 -25.79 -54.56 1.68
CA LYS A 147 -26.45 -54.74 2.99
C LYS A 147 -27.92 -54.29 2.94
N LYS A 148 -28.21 -53.14 2.34
CA LYS A 148 -29.59 -52.66 2.13
C LYS A 148 -30.38 -53.65 1.25
N LEU A 149 -29.81 -54.12 0.15
CA LEU A 149 -30.43 -55.12 -0.73
C LEU A 149 -30.67 -56.46 -0.02
N LYS A 150 -29.72 -56.95 0.78
CA LYS A 150 -29.89 -58.18 1.58
C LYS A 150 -31.01 -58.04 2.61
N THR A 151 -31.06 -56.90 3.30
CA THR A 151 -32.12 -56.59 4.28
C THR A 151 -33.49 -56.56 3.59
N LEU A 152 -33.58 -55.89 2.44
CA LEU A 152 -34.81 -55.79 1.67
C LEU A 152 -35.25 -57.15 1.10
N LYS A 153 -34.32 -57.99 0.67
CA LYS A 153 -34.59 -59.38 0.24
C LYS A 153 -35.12 -60.23 1.39
N LYS A 154 -34.55 -60.10 2.60
CA LYS A 154 -35.03 -60.80 3.80
C LYS A 154 -36.45 -60.36 4.16
N GLN A 155 -36.71 -59.05 4.22
CA GLN A 155 -38.04 -58.51 4.50
C GLN A 155 -39.09 -59.03 3.52
N LYS A 156 -38.78 -59.08 2.21
CA LYS A 156 -39.70 -59.65 1.21
C LYS A 156 -39.98 -61.13 1.42
N MET A 157 -39.00 -61.91 1.86
CA MET A 157 -39.18 -63.33 2.14
C MET A 157 -40.05 -63.53 3.39
N ASP A 158 -39.73 -62.79 4.46
CA ASP A 158 -40.49 -62.81 5.72
C ASP A 158 -41.95 -62.39 5.48
N GLU A 159 -42.19 -61.37 4.64
CA GLU A 159 -43.53 -60.94 4.25
C GLU A 159 -44.28 -62.01 3.43
N ALA A 160 -43.60 -62.66 2.48
CA ALA A 160 -44.20 -63.73 1.68
C ALA A 160 -44.58 -64.94 2.55
N ASP A 161 -43.74 -65.30 3.52
CA ASP A 161 -44.03 -66.39 4.45
C ASP A 161 -45.15 -66.04 5.42
N ALA A 162 -45.20 -64.79 5.89
CA ALA A 162 -46.32 -64.28 6.69
C ALA A 162 -47.64 -64.34 5.90
N ARG A 163 -47.64 -63.94 4.62
CA ARG A 163 -48.81 -64.06 3.73
C ARG A 163 -49.26 -65.52 3.58
N LYS A 164 -48.35 -66.45 3.31
CA LYS A 164 -48.68 -67.89 3.21
C LYS A 164 -49.29 -68.43 4.50
N LYS A 165 -48.74 -68.05 5.66
CA LYS A 165 -49.29 -68.46 6.97
C LYS A 165 -50.69 -67.89 7.19
N ALA A 166 -50.91 -66.63 6.83
CA ALA A 166 -52.24 -66.01 6.89
C ALA A 166 -53.24 -66.72 5.97
N ASP A 167 -52.83 -67.05 4.73
CA ASP A 167 -53.68 -67.77 3.77
C ASP A 167 -54.02 -69.19 4.26
N ALA A 168 -53.06 -69.90 4.84
CA ALA A 168 -53.28 -71.22 5.44
C ALA A 168 -54.26 -71.14 6.63
N ALA A 169 -54.08 -70.15 7.52
CA ALA A 169 -54.98 -69.94 8.65
C ALA A 169 -56.41 -69.60 8.17
N LEU A 170 -56.55 -68.75 7.14
CA LEU A 170 -57.85 -68.44 6.54
C LEU A 170 -58.51 -69.66 5.91
N ALA A 171 -57.73 -70.55 5.27
CA ALA A 171 -58.25 -71.79 4.71
C ALA A 171 -58.77 -72.74 5.81
N THR A 172 -58.06 -72.86 6.92
CA THR A 172 -58.49 -73.64 8.10
C THR A 172 -59.76 -73.06 8.70
N LEU A 173 -59.79 -71.76 8.98
CA LEU A 173 -60.98 -71.08 9.51
C LEU A 173 -62.21 -71.24 8.60
N ARG A 174 -62.02 -71.25 7.27
CA ARG A 174 -63.11 -71.53 6.32
C ARG A 174 -63.61 -72.98 6.41
N LYS A 175 -62.73 -73.95 6.65
CA LYS A 175 -63.13 -75.36 6.85
C LYS A 175 -63.86 -75.54 8.18
N GLU A 176 -63.31 -75.02 9.26
CA GLU A 176 -63.93 -75.04 10.59
C GLU A 176 -65.28 -74.33 10.59
N LYS A 177 -65.39 -73.16 9.94
CA LYS A 177 -66.67 -72.47 9.77
C LYS A 177 -67.70 -73.34 9.05
N LYS A 178 -67.32 -74.03 7.98
CA LYS A 178 -68.23 -74.94 7.26
C LYS A 178 -68.67 -76.12 8.13
N GLN A 179 -67.75 -76.69 8.91
CA GLN A 179 -68.07 -77.78 9.86
C GLN A 179 -69.04 -77.30 10.93
N LEU A 180 -68.75 -76.17 11.60
CA LEU A 180 -69.63 -75.58 12.60
C LEU A 180 -71.00 -75.18 12.04
N GLU A 181 -71.07 -74.65 10.81
CA GLU A 181 -72.35 -74.37 10.14
C GLU A 181 -73.15 -75.65 9.85
N GLN A 182 -72.48 -76.76 9.58
CA GLN A 182 -73.12 -78.06 9.36
C GLN A 182 -73.60 -78.69 10.66
N GLU A 183 -72.75 -78.73 11.70
CA GLU A 183 -73.12 -79.16 13.05
C GLU A 183 -74.28 -78.34 13.59
N LYS A 184 -74.27 -77.02 13.39
CA LYS A 184 -75.39 -76.15 13.77
C LYS A 184 -76.70 -76.55 13.08
N LYS A 185 -76.66 -76.88 11.78
CA LYS A 185 -77.86 -77.32 11.04
C LYS A 185 -78.37 -78.66 11.55
N GLU A 186 -77.47 -79.60 11.84
CA GLU A 186 -77.81 -80.91 12.40
C GLU A 186 -78.46 -80.76 13.78
N ILE A 187 -77.88 -79.94 14.67
CA ILE A 187 -78.47 -79.61 15.98
C ILE A 187 -79.82 -78.92 15.80
N GLU A 188 -79.96 -77.95 14.89
CA GLU A 188 -81.25 -77.29 14.62
C GLU A 188 -82.32 -78.26 14.11
N GLN A 189 -81.94 -79.29 13.34
CA GLN A 189 -82.84 -80.37 12.92
C GLN A 189 -83.23 -81.27 14.09
N GLU A 190 -82.28 -81.72 14.91
CA GLU A 190 -82.55 -82.51 16.12
C GLU A 190 -83.46 -81.76 17.11
N LEU A 191 -83.24 -80.44 17.29
CA LEU A 191 -84.07 -79.58 18.13
C LEU A 191 -85.49 -79.43 17.58
N LYS A 192 -85.66 -79.54 16.26
CA LYS A 192 -86.97 -79.52 15.61
C LYS A 192 -87.70 -80.85 15.80
N GLU A 193 -86.99 -81.97 15.66
CA GLU A 193 -87.54 -83.32 15.93
C GLU A 193 -87.92 -83.51 17.41
N LEU A 194 -87.12 -82.97 18.34
CA LEU A 194 -87.45 -82.96 19.78
C LEU A 194 -88.67 -82.10 20.11
N LYS A 195 -88.87 -80.99 19.40
CA LYS A 195 -90.08 -80.15 19.55
C LYS A 195 -91.31 -80.85 18.97
N ASP A 196 -91.17 -81.50 17.81
CA ASP A 196 -92.24 -82.30 17.21
C ASP A 196 -92.59 -83.53 18.09
N ALA A 197 -91.65 -84.03 18.90
CA ALA A 197 -91.89 -85.06 19.92
C ALA A 197 -92.55 -84.53 21.21
N GLN A 198 -92.42 -83.24 21.53
CA GLN A 198 -93.08 -82.59 22.68
C GLN A 198 -94.52 -82.11 22.38
N GLU A 199 -94.94 -82.03 21.12
CA GLU A 199 -96.31 -81.69 20.71
C GLU A 199 -97.29 -82.89 20.66
N LYS A 200 -96.90 -84.07 21.15
CA LYS A 200 -97.84 -85.16 21.48
C LYS A 200 -98.04 -85.28 22.99
N PRO A 201 -99.07 -84.65 23.59
CA PRO A 201 -99.65 -85.16 24.81
C PRO A 201 -100.79 -86.14 24.51
N GLU A 202 -100.76 -87.21 25.29
CA GLU A 202 -101.81 -88.21 25.52
C GLU A 202 -103.14 -87.55 25.89
N GLU A 203 -104.25 -88.04 25.33
CA GLU A 203 -105.51 -88.14 26.08
C GLU A 203 -106.36 -89.29 25.53
N GLU A 204 -106.22 -90.44 26.20
CA GLU A 204 -107.20 -91.51 26.26
C GLU A 204 -107.93 -91.36 27.61
N ALA A 205 -109.26 -91.54 27.62
CA ALA A 205 -110.22 -91.65 28.75
C ALA A 205 -111.08 -90.42 29.12
N ALA A 206 -112.36 -90.41 28.70
CA ALA A 206 -113.53 -90.70 29.57
C ALA A 206 -114.88 -90.34 28.91
N ALA A 207 -115.82 -91.31 28.99
CA ALA A 207 -117.28 -91.27 28.77
C ALA A 207 -117.82 -91.22 27.33
#